data_AF-A0A397T8V1-F1
#
_entry.id   AF-A0A397T8V1-F1
#
_cell.length_a   1.000
_cell.length_b   1.000
_cell.length_c   1.000
_cell.angle_alpha   90.00
_cell.angle_beta   90.00
_cell.angle_gamma   90.00
#
_symmetry.space_group_name_H-M   'P 1'
#
loop_
_entity.id
_entity.type
_entity.pdbx_description
1 polymer ?
#
loop_
_entity_poly.entity_id
_entity_poly.type
_entity_poly.pdbx_seq_one_letter_code
_entity_poly.pdbx_strand_id
1 'polypeptide(L)'
;MRGQEIEQLWREFYRSYKIMCQKSITNEEIDQFEVDAKQWIRNFCHPTTIGVMNSAGQQQGMYLHTDVSPYMHVFAQHMPQFIYAKLETKRDGIEIFLNIKH
;
A
#
# COMPACT_ATOMS: atom_id res chain seq x y z
N MET A 1 -5.26 14.91 -17.91
CA MET A 1 -4.67 15.12 -16.58
C MET A 1 -5.41 14.32 -15.51
N ARG A 2 -6.68 14.63 -15.18
CA ARG A 2 -7.45 13.90 -14.13
C ARG A 2 -7.46 12.36 -14.25
N GLY A 3 -7.68 11.83 -15.46
CA GLY A 3 -7.70 10.37 -15.68
C GLY A 3 -6.34 9.68 -15.47
N GLN A 4 -5.23 10.36 -15.78
CA GLN A 4 -3.88 9.80 -15.64
C GLN A 4 -3.48 9.66 -14.16
N GLU A 5 -3.92 10.59 -13.30
CA GLU A 5 -3.68 10.52 -11.85
C GLU A 5 -4.45 9.38 -11.21
N ILE A 6 -5.72 9.21 -11.59
CA ILE A 6 -6.55 8.07 -11.14
C ILE A 6 -5.91 6.77 -11.59
N GLU A 7 -5.50 6.68 -12.84
CA GLU A 7 -4.85 5.50 -13.38
C GLU A 7 -3.55 5.19 -12.62
N GLN A 8 -2.73 6.21 -12.34
CA GLN A 8 -1.50 6.05 -11.57
C GLN A 8 -1.78 5.55 -10.15
N LEU A 9 -2.78 6.12 -9.47
CA LEU A 9 -3.19 5.70 -8.14
C LEU A 9 -3.63 4.24 -8.09
N TRP A 10 -4.39 3.79 -9.09
CA TRP A 10 -4.78 2.37 -9.20
C TRP A 10 -3.63 1.46 -9.62
N ARG A 11 -2.68 1.95 -10.42
CA ARG A 11 -1.44 1.22 -10.75
C ARG A 11 -0.56 1.02 -9.53
N GLU A 12 -0.45 2.01 -8.66
CA GLU A 12 0.23 1.93 -7.36
C GLU A 12 -0.44 0.87 -6.48
N PHE A 13 -1.77 0.96 -6.29
CA PHE A 13 -2.52 -0.04 -5.54
C PHE A 13 -2.34 -1.47 -6.09
N TYR A 14 -2.39 -1.63 -7.42
CA TYR A 14 -2.20 -2.93 -8.06
C TYR A 14 -0.80 -3.50 -7.83
N ARG A 15 0.25 -2.66 -7.78
CA ARG A 15 1.61 -3.11 -7.43
C ARG A 15 1.65 -3.66 -6.01
N SER A 16 1.08 -2.95 -5.04
CA SER A 16 0.99 -3.41 -3.66
C SER A 16 0.19 -4.71 -3.53
N TYR A 17 -0.92 -4.85 -4.26
CA TYR A 17 -1.69 -6.10 -4.31
C TYR A 17 -0.84 -7.28 -4.81
N LYS A 18 -0.06 -7.09 -5.88
CA LYS A 18 0.82 -8.16 -6.39
C LYS A 18 1.83 -8.62 -5.35
N ILE A 19 2.37 -7.70 -4.54
CA ILE A 19 3.29 -8.03 -3.45
C ILE A 19 2.61 -8.94 -2.43
N MET A 20 1.39 -8.61 -2.00
CA MET A 20 0.60 -9.45 -1.08
C MET A 20 0.34 -10.86 -1.62
N CYS A 21 0.25 -11.02 -2.94
CA CYS A 21 0.00 -12.29 -3.61
C CYS A 21 1.27 -13.12 -3.89
N GLN A 22 2.47 -12.59 -3.65
CA GLN A 22 3.70 -13.33 -3.90
C GLN A 22 3.79 -14.58 -3.00
N LYS A 23 4.32 -15.68 -3.56
CA LYS A 23 4.57 -16.93 -2.82
C LYS A 23 5.75 -16.80 -1.85
N SER A 24 6.76 -16.04 -2.27
CA SER A 24 7.97 -15.68 -1.53
C SER A 24 8.13 -14.17 -1.57
N ILE A 25 8.35 -13.56 -0.41
CA ILE A 25 8.58 -12.13 -0.26
C ILE A 25 9.73 -11.94 0.74
N THR A 26 10.61 -10.97 0.52
CA THR A 26 11.71 -10.67 1.43
C THR A 26 11.31 -9.62 2.47
N ASN A 27 12.12 -9.44 3.51
CA ASN A 27 11.88 -8.37 4.49
C ASN A 27 11.94 -6.99 3.81
N GLU A 28 12.89 -6.78 2.90
CA GLU A 28 13.07 -5.52 2.17
C GLU A 28 11.88 -5.21 1.25
N GLU A 29 11.28 -6.23 0.63
CA GLU A 29 10.05 -6.06 -0.15
C GLU A 29 8.86 -5.66 0.74
N ILE A 30 8.81 -6.12 1.99
CA ILE A 30 7.78 -5.71 2.96
C ILE A 30 8.03 -4.28 3.44
N ASP A 31 9.27 -3.92 3.74
CA ASP A 31 9.66 -2.56 4.12
C ASP A 31 9.23 -1.56 3.02
N GLN A 32 9.52 -1.91 1.76
CA GLN A 32 9.13 -1.09 0.62
C GLN A 32 7.60 -1.04 0.44
N PHE A 33 6.92 -2.17 0.63
CA PHE A 33 5.45 -2.22 0.59
C PHE A 33 4.83 -1.26 1.63
N GLU A 34 5.37 -1.20 2.84
CA GLU A 34 4.88 -0.28 3.89
C GLU A 34 5.04 1.18 3.47
N VAL A 35 6.21 1.56 2.96
CA VAL A 35 6.49 2.91 2.46
C VAL A 35 5.52 3.26 1.33
N ASP A 36 5.36 2.36 0.36
CA ASP A 36 4.50 2.57 -0.80
C ASP A 36 3.03 2.67 -0.43
N ALA A 37 2.53 1.81 0.48
CA ALA A 37 1.14 1.83 0.91
C ALA A 37 0.80 3.12 1.68
N LYS A 38 1.72 3.62 2.50
CA LYS A 38 1.57 4.92 3.18
C LYS A 38 1.61 6.07 2.18
N GLN A 39 2.50 6.02 1.19
CA GLN A 39 2.56 7.03 0.13
C GLN A 39 1.30 7.02 -0.73
N TRP A 40 0.73 5.85 -1.00
CA TRP A 40 -0.52 5.71 -1.74
C TRP A 40 -1.70 6.41 -1.02
N ILE A 41 -1.82 6.28 0.31
CA ILE A 41 -2.83 7.02 1.09
C ILE A 41 -2.60 8.54 0.99
N ARG A 42 -1.33 8.99 1.04
CA ARG A 42 -1.00 10.41 0.88
C ARG A 42 -1.39 10.92 -0.51
N ASN A 43 -1.08 10.16 -1.56
CA ASN A 43 -1.45 10.48 -2.93
C ASN A 43 -2.97 10.50 -3.12
N PHE A 44 -3.68 9.55 -2.48
CA PHE A 44 -5.14 9.49 -2.48
C PHE A 44 -5.76 10.75 -1.88
N CYS A 45 -5.25 11.20 -0.73
CA CYS A 45 -5.75 12.39 -0.05
C CYS A 45 -5.20 13.70 -0.62
N HIS A 46 -4.21 13.65 -1.52
CA HIS A 46 -3.56 14.85 -2.01
C HIS A 46 -4.54 15.59 -2.92
N PRO A 47 -4.92 16.84 -2.59
CA PRO A 47 -5.80 17.58 -3.46
C PRO A 47 -5.03 17.91 -4.74
N THR A 48 -5.37 17.27 -5.86
CA THR A 48 -4.91 17.71 -7.17
C THR A 48 -5.39 19.13 -7.39
N THR A 49 -4.56 20.12 -7.06
CA THR A 49 -4.96 21.52 -7.17
C THR A 49 -4.77 21.92 -8.62
N ILE A 50 -5.84 21.89 -9.40
CA ILE A 50 -5.85 22.47 -10.75
C ILE A 50 -6.31 23.91 -10.59
N GLY A 51 -5.38 24.87 -10.77
CA GLY A 51 -5.64 26.31 -10.69
C GLY A 51 -4.84 27.05 -9.60
N VAL A 52 -4.83 28.38 -9.66
CA VAL A 52 -4.17 29.25 -8.67
C VAL A 52 -4.93 29.17 -7.35
N MET A 53 -4.22 29.02 -6.22
CA MET A 53 -4.83 29.05 -4.87
C MET A 53 -5.74 30.29 -4.72
N ASN A 54 -6.96 30.08 -4.23
CA ASN A 54 -7.99 31.12 -4.03
C ASN A 54 -8.58 31.73 -5.30
N SER A 55 -8.42 31.09 -6.46
CA SER A 55 -9.14 31.49 -7.69
C SER A 55 -10.48 30.79 -7.81
N ALA A 56 -11.46 31.43 -8.46
CA ALA A 56 -12.78 30.87 -8.73
C ALA A 56 -12.77 29.57 -9.57
N GLY A 57 -11.61 29.20 -10.14
CA GLY A 57 -11.38 27.96 -10.88
C GLY A 57 -10.70 26.84 -10.08
N GLN A 58 -10.51 27.01 -8.77
CA GLN A 58 -9.89 25.98 -7.91
C GLN A 58 -10.78 24.73 -7.89
N GLN A 59 -10.33 23.67 -8.57
CA GLN A 59 -10.96 22.35 -8.44
C GLN A 59 -10.42 21.66 -7.18
N GLN A 60 -11.33 21.30 -6.29
CA GLN A 60 -11.02 20.41 -5.16
C GLN A 60 -10.57 19.06 -5.71
N GLY A 61 -9.49 18.51 -5.15
CA GLY A 61 -8.89 17.27 -5.65
C GLY A 61 -9.80 16.05 -5.59
N MET A 62 -9.29 14.92 -6.09
CA MET A 62 -10.10 13.75 -6.42
C MET A 62 -10.81 13.08 -5.25
N TYR A 63 -10.08 12.85 -4.16
CA TYR A 63 -10.58 12.24 -2.94
C TYR A 63 -10.16 13.08 -1.76
N LEU A 64 -11.04 13.11 -0.76
CA LEU A 64 -10.82 13.80 0.49
C LEU A 64 -10.25 12.83 1.52
N HIS A 65 -9.63 13.36 2.57
CA HIS A 65 -9.22 12.57 3.72
C HIS A 65 -10.40 11.84 4.37
N THR A 66 -11.62 12.37 4.24
CA THR A 66 -12.87 11.72 4.71
C THR A 66 -13.28 10.51 3.88
N ASP A 67 -12.73 10.36 2.68
CA ASP A 67 -13.04 9.24 1.78
C ASP A 67 -12.14 8.02 2.04
N VAL A 68 -11.15 8.15 2.92
CA VAL A 68 -10.32 7.03 3.36
C VAL A 68 -11.16 6.07 4.19
N SER A 69 -11.48 4.92 3.60
CA SER A 69 -12.24 3.88 4.30
C SER A 69 -11.39 3.19 5.39
N PRO A 70 -12.02 2.56 6.40
CA PRO A 70 -11.32 1.72 7.37
C PRO A 70 -10.44 0.64 6.73
N TYR A 71 -10.86 0.08 5.58
CA TYR A 71 -10.09 -0.93 4.86
C TYR A 71 -8.80 -0.36 4.26
N MET A 72 -8.82 0.88 3.77
CA MET A 72 -7.62 1.57 3.29
C MET A 72 -6.64 1.88 4.42
N HIS A 73 -7.17 2.25 5.59
CA HIS A 73 -6.37 2.44 6.78
C HIS A 73 -5.68 1.14 7.22
N VAL A 74 -6.44 0.05 7.35
CA VAL A 74 -5.89 -1.29 7.67
C VAL A 74 -4.86 -1.71 6.63
N PHE A 75 -5.15 -1.48 5.36
CA PHE A 75 -4.22 -1.79 4.27
C PHE A 75 -2.86 -1.09 4.44
N ALA A 76 -2.84 0.22 4.68
CA ALA A 76 -1.59 0.96 4.74
C ALA A 76 -0.86 0.88 6.10
N GLN A 77 -1.59 0.64 7.20
CA GLN A 77 -1.02 0.68 8.55
C GLN A 77 -0.79 -0.69 9.19
N HIS A 78 -1.52 -1.72 8.76
CA HIS A 78 -1.56 -3.03 9.44
C HIS A 78 -1.22 -4.22 8.54
N MET A 79 -1.32 -4.09 7.22
CA MET A 79 -0.93 -5.18 6.32
C MET A 79 0.55 -5.57 6.37
N PRO A 80 1.52 -4.64 6.49
CA PRO A 80 2.94 -5.02 6.60
C PRO A 80 3.18 -6.03 7.73
N GLN A 81 2.57 -5.81 8.89
CA GLN A 81 2.66 -6.69 10.07
C GLN A 81 2.07 -8.07 9.81
N PHE A 82 0.93 -8.15 9.11
CA PHE A 82 0.36 -9.44 8.72
C PHE A 82 1.26 -10.19 7.73
N ILE A 83 1.97 -9.49 6.86
CA ILE A 83 2.91 -10.10 5.92
C ILE A 83 4.16 -10.60 6.66
N TYR A 84 4.71 -9.84 7.62
CA TYR A 84 5.82 -10.30 8.49
C TYR A 84 5.44 -11.56 9.26
N ALA A 85 4.29 -11.59 9.92
CA ALA A 85 3.84 -12.76 10.68
C ALA A 85 3.71 -14.02 9.79
N LYS A 86 3.27 -13.85 8.53
CA LYS A 86 3.22 -14.93 7.54
C LYS A 86 4.60 -15.42 7.12
N LEU A 87 5.63 -14.57 7.12
CA LEU A 87 7.01 -14.97 6.84
C LEU A 87 7.63 -15.73 8.00
N GLU A 88 7.47 -15.24 9.22
CA GLU A 88 8.00 -15.89 10.43
C GLU A 88 7.46 -17.31 10.56
N THR A 89 6.14 -17.48 10.47
CA THR A 89 5.50 -18.80 10.51
C THR A 89 6.00 -19.77 9.43
N LYS A 90 6.34 -19.27 8.24
CA LYS A 90 6.96 -20.10 7.19
C LYS A 90 8.40 -20.50 7.53
N ARG A 91 9.20 -19.59 8.11
CA ARG A 91 10.58 -19.88 8.53
C ARG A 91 10.59 -20.92 9.64
N ASP A 92 9.76 -20.75 10.66
CA ASP A 92 9.62 -21.69 11.77
C ASP A 92 9.24 -23.09 11.27
N GLY A 93 8.30 -23.19 10.33
CA GLY A 93 7.91 -24.47 9.73
C GLY A 93 9.05 -25.15 8.95
N ILE A 94 9.91 -24.37 8.27
CA ILE A 94 11.08 -24.88 7.57
C ILE A 94 12.13 -25.38 8.58
N GLU A 95 12.40 -24.63 9.65
CA GLU A 95 13.34 -25.03 10.70
C GLU A 95 12.92 -26.34 11.38
N ILE A 96 11.63 -26.48 11.72
CA ILE A 96 11.08 -27.74 12.26
C ILE A 96 11.31 -28.90 11.29
N PHE A 97 11.03 -28.71 10.00
CA PHE A 97 11.21 -29.77 8.99
C PHE A 97 12.68 -30.19 8.83
N LEU A 98 13.61 -29.25 8.92
CA LEU A 98 15.05 -29.53 8.86
C LEU A 98 15.54 -30.27 10.12
N ASN A 99 15.05 -29.87 11.29
CA ASN A 99 15.45 -30.46 12.58
C ASN A 99 14.93 -31.89 12.80
N ILE A 100 13.83 -32.29 12.14
CA ILE A 100 13.28 -33.66 12.23
C ILE A 100 14.05 -34.67 11.35
N LYS A 101 14.89 -34.21 10.41
CA LYS A 101 15.65 -35.09 9.49
C LYS A 101 17.02 -35.56 10.03
N HIS A 102 17.36 -35.22 11.26
CA HIS A 102 18.58 -35.65 11.96
C HIS A 102 18.23 -36.51 13.17
#